data_AF-A0A814ZNB7-F1
#
_entry.id   AF-A0A814ZNB7-F1
#
_cell.length_a   1.000
_cell.length_b   1.000
_cell.length_c   1.000
_cell.angle_alpha   90.00
_cell.angle_beta   90.00
_cell.angle_gamma   90.00
#
_symmetry.space_group_name_H-M   'P 1'
#
loop_
_entity.id
_entity.type
_entity.pdbx_description
1 polymer ?
#
loop_
_entity_poly.entity_id
_entity_poly.type
_entity_poly.pdbx_seq_one_letter_code
_entity_poly.pdbx_strand_id
1 'polypeptide(L)'
;MQSNDYIKLQVCPVDDSTSSKSTVGAANLSFIIRDEDHTLGNSLRYVIMKNPAVDFCGYTIPHPSESKINFRIQSKVNEDSTAVPALDIFRQGLVDLKQMCSIVLEKYEENVKNFKEMETN
;
A
#
# COMPACT_ATOMS: atom_id res chain seq x y z
N MET A 1 -24.68 -2.14 10.80
CA MET A 1 -23.37 -1.57 10.40
C MET A 1 -22.41 -2.74 10.21
N GLN A 2 -22.39 -3.32 9.02
CA GLN A 2 -21.56 -4.48 8.72
C GLN A 2 -20.08 -4.07 8.73
N SER A 3 -19.26 -4.86 9.42
CA SER A 3 -17.80 -4.72 9.44
C SER A 3 -17.28 -4.75 8.00
N ASN A 4 -16.64 -3.66 7.57
CA ASN A 4 -16.04 -3.51 6.25
C ASN A 4 -14.82 -4.44 6.13
N ASP A 5 -15.08 -5.67 5.67
CA ASP A 5 -14.15 -6.82 5.57
C ASP A 5 -13.17 -6.73 4.36
N TYR A 6 -12.88 -5.52 3.87
CA TYR A 6 -12.15 -5.27 2.61
C TYR A 6 -10.65 -5.59 2.69
N ILE A 7 -10.04 -5.49 3.88
CA ILE A 7 -8.63 -5.83 4.09
C ILE A 7 -8.56 -6.95 5.12
N LYS A 8 -8.44 -8.20 4.65
CA LYS A 8 -8.02 -9.28 5.53
C LYS A 8 -6.50 -9.25 5.63
N LEU A 9 -6.03 -8.68 6.73
CA LEU A 9 -4.64 -8.78 7.16
C LEU A 9 -4.33 -10.23 7.52
N GLN A 10 -4.10 -11.07 6.51
CA GLN A 10 -3.64 -12.43 6.71
C GLN A 10 -2.11 -12.41 6.75
N VAL A 11 -1.58 -12.34 7.96
CA VAL A 11 -0.17 -12.58 8.21
C VAL A 11 0.07 -14.05 7.91
N CYS A 12 0.78 -14.39 6.83
CA CYS A 12 1.29 -15.74 6.69
C CYS A 12 2.28 -15.98 7.84
N PRO A 13 2.03 -16.95 8.73
CA PRO A 13 2.97 -17.24 9.80
C PRO A 13 4.25 -17.80 9.18
N VAL A 14 5.38 -17.32 9.67
CA VAL A 14 6.62 -18.10 9.63
C VAL A 14 6.50 -18.97 10.87
N ASP A 15 6.05 -20.21 10.68
CA ASP A 15 6.02 -21.33 11.63
C ASP A 15 6.06 -20.97 13.13
N ASP A 16 4.89 -20.79 13.75
CA ASP A 16 4.54 -21.53 14.96
C ASP A 16 3.08 -21.31 15.37
N SER A 17 2.46 -22.38 15.81
CA SER A 17 1.06 -22.50 16.20
C SER A 17 0.64 -21.48 17.28
N THR A 18 -0.03 -20.39 16.92
CA THR A 18 -1.04 -19.76 17.79
C THR A 18 -1.97 -18.81 17.03
N SER A 19 -3.25 -19.16 17.04
CA SER A 19 -4.39 -18.33 16.64
C SER A 19 -4.38 -16.98 17.38
N SER A 20 -4.76 -15.92 16.67
CA SER A 20 -5.15 -14.60 17.18
C SER A 20 -4.14 -13.88 18.10
N LYS A 21 -3.09 -13.27 17.54
CA LYS A 21 -2.38 -12.17 18.20
C LYS A 21 -2.11 -11.04 17.22
N SER A 22 -2.46 -9.83 17.64
CA SER A 22 -2.20 -8.55 16.99
C SER A 22 -0.72 -8.43 16.61
N THR A 23 -0.44 -8.42 15.31
CA THR A 23 0.89 -8.31 14.69
C THR A 23 1.43 -6.87 14.75
N VAL A 24 1.48 -6.29 15.94
CA VAL A 24 1.99 -4.93 16.16
C VAL A 24 3.51 -5.03 16.34
N GLY A 25 4.25 -5.16 15.23
CA GLY A 25 5.72 -5.16 15.27
C GLY A 25 6.45 -6.06 14.28
N ALA A 26 5.76 -6.76 13.36
CA ALA A 26 6.46 -7.59 12.38
C ALA A 26 7.10 -6.73 11.27
N ALA A 27 8.40 -6.95 11.03
CA ALA A 27 9.15 -6.37 9.91
C ALA A 27 8.72 -6.95 8.55
N ASN A 28 8.19 -8.17 8.55
CA ASN A 28 7.75 -8.90 7.36
C ASN A 28 6.26 -9.19 7.46
N LEU A 29 5.48 -8.69 6.50
CA LEU A 29 4.04 -8.91 6.50
C LEU A 29 3.51 -9.07 5.07
N SER A 30 2.58 -10.01 4.91
CA SER A 30 1.77 -10.15 3.69
C SER A 30 0.35 -9.68 3.99
N PHE A 31 -0.21 -8.91 3.06
CA PHE A 31 -1.52 -8.31 3.11
C PHE A 31 -2.36 -8.92 1.99
N ILE A 32 -3.59 -9.32 2.27
CA ILE A 32 -4.53 -9.74 1.25
C ILE A 32 -5.55 -8.62 1.09
N ILE A 33 -5.53 -8.00 -0.09
CA ILE A 33 -6.48 -6.96 -0.47
C ILE A 33 -7.46 -7.58 -1.45
N ARG A 34 -8.74 -7.52 -1.12
CA ARG A 34 -9.82 -8.09 -1.93
C ARG A 34 -10.41 -7.01 -2.82
N ASP A 35 -11.00 -7.46 -3.92
CA ASP A 35 -11.67 -6.62 -4.91
C ASP A 35 -10.75 -5.57 -5.53
N GLU A 36 -9.44 -5.85 -5.56
CA GLU A 36 -8.39 -4.99 -6.08
C GLU A 36 -7.48 -5.77 -7.03
N ASP A 37 -6.85 -5.05 -7.96
CA ASP A 37 -6.06 -5.62 -9.05
C ASP A 37 -4.71 -4.90 -9.25
N HIS A 38 -4.15 -5.00 -10.45
CA HIS A 38 -2.90 -4.34 -10.84
C HIS A 38 -2.93 -2.82 -10.69
N THR A 39 -4.10 -2.20 -10.73
CA THR A 39 -4.27 -0.75 -10.64
C THR A 39 -3.77 -0.23 -9.30
N LEU A 40 -4.35 -0.72 -8.20
CA LEU A 40 -3.90 -0.38 -6.85
C LEU A 40 -2.55 -1.03 -6.55
N GLY A 41 -2.37 -2.30 -6.93
CA GLY A 41 -1.17 -3.07 -6.62
C GLY A 41 0.11 -2.41 -7.16
N ASN A 42 0.13 -2.04 -8.44
CA ASN A 42 1.31 -1.43 -9.06
C ASN A 42 1.59 -0.02 -8.54
N SER A 43 0.53 0.78 -8.38
CA SER A 43 0.63 2.14 -7.87
C SER A 43 1.21 2.13 -6.46
N LEU A 44 0.62 1.36 -5.55
CA LEU A 44 1.05 1.28 -4.16
C LEU A 44 2.45 0.67 -4.03
N ARG A 45 2.79 -0.34 -4.84
CA ARG A 45 4.15 -0.89 -4.90
C ARG A 45 5.18 0.17 -5.21
N TYR A 46 4.92 1.03 -6.20
CA TYR A 46 5.84 2.09 -6.59
C TYR A 46 6.07 3.09 -5.44
N VAL A 47 4.99 3.54 -4.78
CA VAL A 47 5.07 4.49 -3.67
C VAL A 47 5.86 3.91 -2.50
N ILE A 48 5.52 2.69 -2.07
CA ILE A 48 6.16 2.04 -0.93
C ILE A 48 7.64 1.78 -1.20
N MET A 49 8.02 1.44 -2.44
CA MET A 49 9.44 1.23 -2.79
C MET A 49 10.29 2.50 -2.78
N LYS A 50 9.69 3.69 -2.74
CA LYS A 50 10.44 4.94 -2.56
C LYS A 50 10.86 5.17 -1.11
N ASN A 51 10.23 4.49 -0.15
CA ASN A 51 10.59 4.63 1.25
C ASN A 51 11.91 3.88 1.55
N PRO A 52 12.96 4.56 2.04
CA PRO A 52 14.28 3.95 2.29
C PRO A 52 14.26 2.86 3.35
N ALA A 53 13.26 2.85 4.23
CA ALA A 53 13.07 1.83 5.27
C ALA A 53 12.55 0.48 4.72
N VAL A 54 12.21 0.41 3.43
CA VAL A 54 11.68 -0.80 2.79
C VAL A 54 12.80 -1.51 2.05
N ASP A 55 12.92 -2.82 2.27
CA ASP A 55 13.86 -3.69 1.57
C ASP A 55 13.20 -4.33 0.35
N PHE A 56 12.01 -4.90 0.57
CA PHE A 56 11.26 -5.58 -0.47
C PHE A 56 9.78 -5.21 -0.40
N CYS A 57 9.22 -4.96 -1.58
CA CYS A 57 7.79 -4.76 -1.76
C CYS A 57 7.35 -5.32 -3.11
N GLY A 58 6.31 -6.16 -3.09
CA GLY A 58 5.78 -6.81 -4.28
C GLY A 58 4.33 -7.23 -4.10
N TYR A 59 3.62 -7.35 -5.22
CA TYR A 59 2.26 -7.86 -5.23
C TYR A 59 2.11 -8.97 -6.28
N THR A 60 1.18 -9.87 -6.06
CA THR A 60 0.83 -10.92 -7.02
C THR A 60 -0.67 -11.19 -6.99
N ILE A 61 -1.24 -11.47 -8.16
CA ILE A 61 -2.60 -12.00 -8.30
C ILE A 61 -2.45 -13.53 -8.35
N PRO A 62 -2.97 -14.27 -7.36
CA PRO A 62 -2.79 -15.72 -7.29
C PRO A 62 -3.45 -16.44 -8.46
N HIS A 63 -4.60 -15.92 -8.93
CA HIS A 63 -5.29 -16.45 -10.10
C HIS A 63 -6.10 -15.33 -10.80
N PRO A 64 -6.07 -15.21 -12.15
CA PRO A 64 -6.79 -14.14 -12.86
C PRO A 64 -8.30 -14.09 -12.62
N SER A 65 -8.92 -15.22 -12.26
CA SER A 65 -10.35 -15.30 -11.94
C SER A 65 -10.69 -14.89 -10.51
N GLU A 66 -9.70 -14.63 -9.65
CA GLU A 66 -9.90 -14.15 -8.29
C GLU A 66 -9.54 -12.67 -8.21
N SER A 67 -10.49 -11.83 -7.82
CA SER A 67 -10.25 -10.41 -7.55
C SER A 67 -9.60 -10.22 -6.18
N LYS A 68 -8.35 -10.68 -6.02
CA LYS A 68 -7.56 -10.45 -4.81
C LYS A 68 -6.08 -10.32 -5.15
N ILE A 69 -5.40 -9.42 -4.44
CA ILE A 69 -3.93 -9.26 -4.51
C ILE A 69 -3.30 -9.65 -3.19
N ASN A 70 -2.19 -10.40 -3.29
CA ASN A 70 -1.30 -10.67 -2.17
C ASN A 70 -0.16 -9.66 -2.23
N PHE A 71 -0.09 -8.75 -1.27
CA PHE A 71 0.90 -7.69 -1.20
C PHE A 71 1.88 -7.96 -0.06
N ARG A 72 3.17 -8.11 -0.35
CA ARG A 72 4.19 -8.45 0.64
C ARG A 72 5.14 -7.28 0.84
N ILE A 73 5.38 -6.94 2.11
CA ILE A 73 6.31 -5.89 2.53
C ILE A 73 7.32 -6.49 3.50
N GLN A 74 8.58 -6.11 3.30
CA GLN A 74 9.69 -6.41 4.19
C GLN A 74 10.43 -5.11 4.47
N SER A 75 10.50 -4.72 5.74
CA SER A 75 11.28 -3.58 6.17
C SER A 75 12.75 -3.97 6.36
N LYS A 76 13.64 -3.00 6.17
CA LYS A 76 15.05 -3.15 6.47
C LYS A 76 15.23 -3.25 7.98
N VAL A 77 16.01 -4.23 8.41
CA VAL A 77 16.48 -4.34 9.79
C VAL A 77 17.65 -3.38 9.94
N ASN A 78 17.53 -2.40 10.82
CA ASN A 78 18.65 -1.51 11.15
C ASN A 78 19.66 -2.23 12.06
N GLU A 79 20.87 -1.69 12.15
CA GLU A 79 21.99 -2.26 12.93
C GLU A 79 21.61 -2.54 14.39
N ASP A 80 20.70 -1.74 14.96
CA ASP A 80 20.17 -1.89 16.33
C ASP A 80 19.05 -2.95 16.45
N SER A 81 18.93 -3.88 15.48
CA SER A 81 17.85 -4.87 15.40
C SER A 81 16.43 -4.27 15.43
N THR A 82 16.31 -2.97 15.16
CA THR A 82 15.04 -2.24 15.16
C THR A 82 14.59 -2.05 13.71
N ALA A 83 13.39 -2.54 13.39
CA ALA A 83 12.80 -2.40 12.07
C ALA A 83 11.48 -1.64 12.18
N VAL A 84 11.19 -0.77 11.20
CA VAL A 84 9.88 -0.12 11.14
C VAL A 84 8.83 -1.20 10.86
N PRO A 85 7.71 -1.25 11.62
CA PRO A 85 6.67 -2.23 11.36
C PRO A 85 6.13 -2.12 9.93
N ALA A 86 5.99 -3.27 9.26
CA ALA A 86 5.50 -3.32 7.89
C ALA A 86 4.08 -2.72 7.75
N LEU A 87 3.28 -2.78 8.82
CA LEU A 87 1.96 -2.16 8.89
C LEU A 87 2.02 -0.62 8.80
N ASP A 88 3.00 0.00 9.45
CA ASP A 88 3.13 1.46 9.46
C ASP A 88 3.66 1.96 8.12
N ILE A 89 4.58 1.22 7.50
CA ILE A 89 5.01 1.44 6.11
C ILE A 89 3.81 1.35 5.16
N PHE A 90 2.96 0.34 5.31
CA PHE A 90 1.78 0.17 4.47
C PHE A 90 0.80 1.33 4.61
N ARG A 91 0.51 1.75 5.86
CA ARG A 91 -0.35 2.92 6.13
C ARG A 91 0.23 4.20 5.53
N GLN A 92 1.51 4.44 5.74
CA GLN A 92 2.18 5.62 5.19
C GLN A 92 2.12 5.63 3.67
N GLY A 93 2.40 4.49 3.02
CA GLY A 93 2.32 4.36 1.57
C GLY A 93 0.93 4.67 0.99
N LEU A 94 -0.15 4.32 1.71
CA LEU A 94 -1.51 4.67 1.31
C LEU A 94 -1.79 6.18 1.43
N VAL A 95 -1.30 6.80 2.51
CA VAL A 95 -1.41 8.26 2.71
C VAL A 95 -0.64 9.02 1.63
N ASP A 96 0.59 8.59 1.35
CA ASP A 96 1.45 9.20 0.34
C ASP A 96 0.83 9.08 -1.06
N LEU A 97 0.28 7.91 -1.40
CA LEU A 97 -0.43 7.70 -2.67
C LEU A 97 -1.62 8.64 -2.81
N LYS A 98 -2.44 8.77 -1.76
CA LYS A 98 -3.58 9.70 -1.74
C LYS A 98 -3.11 11.14 -1.96
N GLN A 99 -2.06 11.56 -1.25
CA GLN A 99 -1.53 12.92 -1.35
C GLN A 99 -0.99 13.20 -2.76
N MET A 100 -0.31 12.25 -3.40
CA MET A 100 0.13 12.40 -4.78
C MET A 100 -1.04 12.60 -5.74
N CYS A 101 -2.12 11.82 -5.60
CA CYS A 101 -3.32 12.00 -6.41
C CYS A 101 -3.94 13.39 -6.21
N SER A 102 -4.02 13.89 -4.98
CA SER A 102 -4.51 15.25 -4.68
C SER A 102 -3.67 16.33 -5.37
N ILE A 103 -2.34 16.26 -5.26
CA ILE A 103 -1.43 17.25 -5.89
C ILE A 103 -1.56 17.22 -7.41
N VAL A 104 -1.68 16.03 -8.01
CA VAL A 104 -1.86 15.89 -9.48
C VAL A 104 -3.19 16.51 -9.92
N LEU A 105 -4.26 16.27 -9.17
CA LEU A 105 -5.58 16.81 -9.46
C LEU A 105 -5.60 18.34 -9.35
N GLU A 106 -5.07 18.90 -8.26
CA GLU A 106 -5.01 20.35 -8.05
C GLU A 106 -4.28 21.06 -9.19
N LYS A 107 -3.09 20.56 -9.56
CA LYS A 107 -2.32 21.12 -10.67
C LYS A 107 -3.05 20.98 -12.00
N TYR A 108 -3.72 19.86 -12.23
CA TYR A 108 -4.49 19.66 -13.45
C TYR A 108 -5.64 20.68 -13.54
N GLU A 109 -6.42 20.85 -12.47
CA GLU A 109 -7.54 21.79 -12.42
C GLU A 109 -7.09 23.25 -12.62
N GLU A 110 -5.98 23.64 -11.99
CA GLU A 110 -5.37 24.97 -12.17
C GLU A 110 -4.99 25.21 -13.64
N ASN A 111 -4.29 24.26 -14.27
CA ASN A 111 -3.87 24.39 -15.66
C ASN A 111 -5.06 24.40 -16.64
N VAL A 112 -6.09 23.58 -16.38
CA VAL A 112 -7.32 23.57 -17.18
C VAL A 112 -8.06 24.90 -17.07
N LYS A 113 -8.11 25.49 -15.87
CA LYS A 113 -8.72 26.81 -15.66
C LYS A 113 -7.95 27.88 -16.44
N ASN A 114 -6.63 27.92 -16.30
CA ASN A 114 -5.78 28.88 -17.01
C ASN A 114 -5.92 28.76 -18.53
N PHE A 115 -6.00 27.54 -19.06
CA PHE A 115 -6.19 27.31 -20.50
C PHE A 115 -7.53 27.85 -21.00
N LYS A 116 -8.63 27.62 -20.27
CA LYS A 116 -9.96 28.13 -20.63
C LYS A 116 -10.03 29.66 -20.59
N GLU A 117 -9.38 30.29 -19.61
CA GLU A 117 -9.29 31.76 -19.53
C GLU A 117 -8.51 32.37 -20.69
N MET A 118 -7.53 31.65 -21.26
CA MET A 118 -6.81 32.09 -22.46
C MET A 118 -7.64 32.00 -23.73
N GLU A 119 -8.51 30.99 -23.89
CA GLU A 119 -9.36 30.86 -25.08
C GLU A 119 -10.55 31.83 -25.12
N THR A 120 -10.90 32.44 -23.98
CA THR A 120 -12.04 33.37 -23.90
C THR A 120 -11.64 34.84 -24.17
N ASN A 121 -10.34 35.12 -24.36
CA ASN A 121 -9.79 36.42 -24.74
C ASN A 121 -9.34 36.43 -26.21
#